data_AF-A0A9P6GVB4-F1
#
_entry.id   AF-A0A9P6GVB4-F1
#
_cell.length_a   1.000
_cell.length_b   1.000
_cell.length_c   1.000
_cell.angle_alpha   90.00
_cell.angle_beta   90.00
_cell.angle_gamma   90.00
#
_symmetry.space_group_name_H-M   'P 1'
#
loop_
_entity.id
_entity.type
_entity.pdbx_description
1 polymer ?
#
loop_
_entity_poly.entity_id
_entity_poly.type
_entity_poly.pdbx_seq_one_letter_code
_entity_poly.pdbx_strand_id
1 'polypeptide(L)'
;MILVYGFDVSLMNTSNVACREHTYLRYVTTVASISCPCWAAFDQYVSTSRQANVRKRWSSIRVVRLVIISTILFWILFYIPVIFFCDIENGLCMLKAGPYRTINTYVFTPFVYGVGPAGVITYCTLGTMRNLRLSTIKRSSKRLTTQVRAMLIPQLITLAISGIPFGFQGIYLDMTSNIEKSAVRVALENFIGQIILIFYHFNYVFTFYIYVYKSSEVRKGLKQQIFKYTRMGNVTQDDRVATNS
;
A
#
# COMPACT_ATOMS: atom_id res chain seq x y z
N MET A 1 -9.72 -11.17 -10.83
CA MET A 1 -9.67 -11.24 -12.32
C MET A 1 -9.33 -12.63 -12.83
N ILE A 2 -8.42 -13.41 -12.24
CA ILE A 2 -8.20 -14.84 -12.60
C ILE A 2 -9.50 -15.66 -12.55
N LEU A 3 -10.31 -15.51 -11.51
CA LEU A 3 -11.63 -16.17 -11.44
C LEU A 3 -12.65 -15.67 -12.47
N VAL A 4 -12.53 -14.42 -12.92
CA VAL A 4 -13.48 -13.81 -13.86
C VAL A 4 -13.13 -14.21 -15.29
N TYR A 5 -11.86 -14.13 -15.68
CA TYR A 5 -11.41 -14.49 -17.03
C TYR A 5 -11.18 -16.00 -17.23
N GLY A 6 -10.90 -16.75 -16.16
CA GLY A 6 -10.59 -18.19 -16.24
C GLY A 6 -11.75 -19.12 -15.91
N PHE A 7 -12.74 -18.66 -15.15
CA PHE A 7 -13.85 -19.50 -14.67
C PHE A 7 -15.24 -18.91 -14.94
N ASP A 8 -15.32 -17.73 -15.58
CA ASP A 8 -16.58 -17.00 -15.84
C ASP A 8 -17.45 -16.76 -14.58
N VAL A 9 -16.84 -16.88 -13.39
CA VAL A 9 -17.50 -16.68 -12.10
C VAL A 9 -17.51 -15.18 -11.81
N SER A 10 -18.52 -14.52 -12.36
CA SER A 10 -18.76 -13.09 -12.27
C SER A 10 -19.49 -12.68 -10.98
N LEU A 11 -19.12 -13.27 -9.84
CA LEU A 11 -19.76 -13.00 -8.52
C LEU A 11 -19.69 -11.51 -8.10
N MET A 12 -18.76 -10.74 -8.68
CA MET A 12 -18.62 -9.29 -8.48
C MET A 12 -19.27 -8.44 -9.58
N ASN A 13 -19.71 -9.05 -10.69
CA ASN A 13 -20.43 -8.35 -11.78
C ASN A 13 -21.93 -8.72 -11.80
N THR A 14 -22.41 -9.51 -10.84
CA THR A 14 -23.84 -9.80 -10.66
C THR A 14 -24.64 -8.60 -10.16
N SER A 15 -23.99 -7.61 -9.52
CA SER A 15 -24.63 -6.34 -9.17
C SER A 15 -23.70 -5.15 -9.37
N ASN A 16 -24.22 -4.08 -9.96
CA ASN A 16 -23.50 -2.83 -10.18
C ASN A 16 -23.02 -2.22 -8.84
N VAL A 17 -23.80 -2.41 -7.77
CA VAL A 17 -23.47 -1.95 -6.42
C VAL A 17 -22.21 -2.65 -5.87
N ALA A 18 -22.12 -3.97 -5.98
CA ALA A 18 -20.95 -4.72 -5.50
C ALA A 18 -19.66 -4.37 -6.26
N CYS A 19 -19.78 -4.18 -7.58
CA CYS A 19 -18.66 -3.74 -8.43
C CYS A 19 -18.13 -2.37 -7.98
N ARG A 20 -19.01 -1.40 -7.74
CA ARG A 20 -18.64 -0.04 -7.29
C ARG A 20 -17.96 -0.06 -5.93
N GLU A 21 -18.53 -0.76 -4.96
CA GLU A 21 -18.00 -0.85 -3.60
C GLU A 21 -16.63 -1.52 -3.57
N HIS A 22 -16.48 -2.67 -4.24
CA HIS A 22 -15.22 -3.39 -4.30
C HIS A 22 -14.13 -2.56 -4.97
N THR A 23 -14.46 -1.87 -6.07
CA THR A 23 -13.51 -1.01 -6.78
C THR A 23 -13.07 0.17 -5.91
N TYR A 24 -14.02 0.82 -5.25
CA TYR A 24 -13.75 1.91 -4.32
C TYR A 24 -12.85 1.47 -3.16
N LEU A 25 -13.19 0.37 -2.48
CA LEU A 25 -12.39 -0.19 -1.40
C LEU A 25 -10.98 -0.52 -1.86
N ARG A 26 -10.83 -1.09 -3.06
CA ARG A 26 -9.53 -1.37 -3.65
C ARG A 26 -8.72 -0.09 -3.82
N TYR A 27 -9.26 0.97 -4.42
CA TYR A 27 -8.50 2.23 -4.57
C TYR A 27 -8.06 2.80 -3.21
N VAL A 28 -9.00 2.97 -2.27
CA VAL A 28 -8.75 3.60 -0.95
C VAL A 28 -7.72 2.82 -0.12
N THR A 29 -7.89 1.50 0.00
CA THR A 29 -6.98 0.66 0.82
C THR A 29 -5.56 0.63 0.25
N THR A 30 -5.45 0.65 -1.08
CA THR A 30 -4.18 0.53 -1.77
C THR A 30 -3.36 1.82 -1.67
N VAL A 31 -3.96 2.98 -1.89
CA VAL A 31 -3.27 4.28 -1.75
C VAL A 31 -2.92 4.60 -0.30
N ALA A 32 -3.77 4.22 0.66
CA ALA A 32 -3.49 4.36 2.08
C ALA A 32 -2.26 3.53 2.47
N SER A 33 -2.19 2.29 1.96
CA SER A 33 -1.04 1.39 2.20
C SER A 33 0.26 1.92 1.63
N ILE A 34 0.23 2.57 0.46
CA ILE A 34 1.41 3.21 -0.18
C ILE A 34 1.82 4.51 0.53
N SER A 35 0.86 5.22 1.12
CA SER A 35 1.11 6.45 1.87
C SER A 35 1.86 6.20 3.18
N CYS A 36 1.63 5.06 3.84
CA CYS A 36 2.27 4.71 5.12
C CYS A 36 3.82 4.74 5.05
N PRO A 37 4.48 4.10 4.07
CA PRO A 37 5.93 4.19 3.88
C PRO A 37 6.44 5.61 3.60
N CYS A 38 5.66 6.42 2.86
CA CYS A 38 6.01 7.82 2.60
C CYS A 38 6.04 8.62 3.90
N TRP A 39 5.03 8.44 4.76
CA TRP A 39 4.98 9.04 6.08
C TRP A 39 6.10 8.54 7.00
N ALA A 40 6.43 7.24 6.94
CA ALA A 40 7.54 6.68 7.71
C ALA A 40 8.90 7.23 7.26
N ALA A 41 9.10 7.49 5.97
CA ALA A 41 10.30 8.14 5.45
C ALA A 41 10.36 9.61 5.88
N PHE A 42 9.23 10.32 5.86
CA PHE A 42 9.13 11.70 6.30
C PHE A 42 9.41 11.86 7.80
N ASP A 43 8.86 11.00 8.65
CA ASP A 43 9.12 10.98 10.09
C ASP A 43 10.61 10.79 10.40
N GLN A 44 11.30 9.93 9.65
CA GLN A 44 12.75 9.77 9.75
C GLN A 44 13.52 11.04 9.34
N TYR A 45 13.11 11.67 8.25
CA TYR A 45 13.72 12.90 7.79
C TYR A 45 13.61 14.01 8.86
N VAL A 46 12.42 14.18 9.43
CA VAL A 46 12.16 15.19 10.46
C VAL A 46 12.86 14.86 11.78
N SER A 47 12.84 13.61 12.22
CA SER A 47 13.52 13.19 13.46
C SER A 47 15.04 13.36 13.39
N THR A 48 15.62 13.28 12.19
CA THR A 48 17.04 13.52 11.92
C THR A 48 17.36 15.00 11.72
N SER A 49 16.36 15.88 11.62
CA SER A 49 16.58 17.32 11.46
C SER A 49 17.32 17.94 12.65
N ARG A 50 18.18 18.90 12.36
CA ARG A 50 19.02 19.60 13.33
C ARG A 50 18.20 20.54 14.24
N GLN A 51 17.04 20.99 13.78
CA GLN A 51 16.17 21.91 14.52
C GLN A 51 15.37 21.17 15.61
N ALA A 52 15.68 21.46 16.88
CA ALA A 52 15.07 20.80 18.03
C ALA A 52 13.53 21.02 18.12
N ASN A 53 13.06 22.21 17.75
CA ASN A 53 11.62 22.55 17.79
C ASN A 53 10.81 21.75 16.77
N VAL A 54 11.33 21.58 15.55
CA VAL A 54 10.67 20.79 14.50
C VAL A 54 10.63 19.32 14.90
N ARG A 55 11.76 18.77 15.39
CA ARG A 55 11.83 17.39 15.89
C ARG A 55 10.82 17.12 17.01
N LYS A 56 10.74 17.99 18.02
CA LYS A 56 9.85 17.80 19.18
C LYS A 56 8.36 17.88 18.80
N ARG A 57 8.00 18.78 17.88
CA ARG A 57 6.62 18.96 17.45
C ARG A 57 6.11 17.76 16.63
N TRP A 58 6.91 17.29 15.68
CA TRP A 58 6.52 16.22 14.76
C TRP A 58 6.65 14.82 15.35
N SER A 59 7.57 14.60 16.29
CA SER A 59 7.71 13.32 17.01
C SER A 59 6.62 13.08 18.06
N SER A 60 5.67 14.01 18.22
CA SER A 60 4.56 13.84 19.15
C SER A 60 3.55 12.81 18.64
N ILE A 61 3.23 11.79 19.46
CA ILE A 61 2.26 10.74 19.12
C ILE A 61 0.88 11.30 18.75
N ARG A 62 0.50 12.47 19.28
CA ARG A 62 -0.77 13.14 18.95
C ARG A 62 -0.78 13.61 17.50
N VAL A 63 0.33 14.20 17.04
CA VAL A 63 0.48 14.70 15.67
C VAL A 63 0.52 13.52 14.69
N VAL A 64 1.29 12.48 15.02
CA VAL A 64 1.36 11.26 14.18
C VAL A 64 -0.01 10.63 14.00
N ARG A 65 -0.80 10.47 15.07
CA ARG A 65 -2.17 9.94 14.97
C ARG A 65 -3.08 10.82 14.12
N LEU A 66 -3.01 12.14 14.29
CA LEU A 66 -3.81 13.08 13.51
C LEU A 66 -3.45 13.02 12.03
N VAL A 67 -2.16 12.92 11.68
CA VAL A 67 -1.69 12.78 10.29
C VAL A 67 -2.19 11.48 9.67
N ILE A 68 -2.14 10.36 10.39
CA ILE A 68 -2.63 9.07 9.89
C ILE A 68 -4.15 9.14 9.65
N ILE A 69 -4.92 9.62 10.63
CA ILE A 69 -6.39 9.75 10.50
C ILE A 69 -6.74 10.70 9.35
N SER A 70 -6.09 11.86 9.29
CA SER A 70 -6.30 12.83 8.22
C SER A 70 -5.97 12.27 6.84
N THR A 71 -4.92 11.45 6.73
CA THR A 71 -4.53 10.81 5.46
C THR A 71 -5.59 9.80 5.01
N ILE A 72 -6.08 8.97 5.93
CA ILE A 72 -7.13 7.98 5.63
C ILE A 72 -8.42 8.69 5.21
N LEU A 73 -8.85 9.71 5.96
CA LEU A 73 -10.04 10.50 5.64
C LEU A 73 -9.90 11.22 4.29
N PHE A 74 -8.72 11.79 4.01
CA PHE A 74 -8.44 12.43 2.74
C PHE A 74 -8.61 11.44 1.57
N TRP A 75 -8.06 10.24 1.66
CA TRP A 75 -8.19 9.25 0.59
C TRP A 75 -9.61 8.70 0.44
N ILE A 76 -10.34 8.52 1.54
CA ILE A 76 -11.77 8.16 1.51
C ILE A 76 -12.55 9.21 0.71
N LEU A 77 -12.40 10.50 1.07
CA LEU A 77 -13.12 11.59 0.41
C LEU A 77 -12.69 11.77 -1.06
N PHE A 78 -11.39 11.64 -1.34
CA PHE A 78 -10.83 11.85 -2.67
C PHE A 78 -11.34 10.82 -3.70
N TYR A 79 -11.54 9.57 -3.28
CA TYR A 79 -11.99 8.49 -4.16
C TYR A 79 -13.51 8.30 -4.19
N ILE A 80 -14.31 9.13 -3.50
CA ILE A 80 -15.79 9.12 -3.61
C ILE A 80 -16.26 9.16 -5.08
N PRO A 81 -15.70 10.00 -5.98
CA PRO A 81 -16.13 10.05 -7.37
C PRO A 81 -16.06 8.71 -8.10
N VAL A 82 -15.15 7.80 -7.71
CA VAL A 82 -15.05 6.46 -8.32
C VAL A 82 -16.34 5.66 -8.16
N ILE A 83 -17.10 5.87 -7.08
CA ILE A 83 -18.38 5.18 -6.86
C ILE A 83 -19.41 5.58 -7.92
N PHE A 84 -19.40 6.85 -8.36
CA PHE A 84 -20.35 7.38 -9.34
C PHE A 84 -19.93 7.09 -10.79
N PHE A 85 -18.63 7.09 -11.06
CA PHE A 85 -18.07 6.91 -12.40
C PHE A 85 -17.71 5.46 -12.74
N CYS A 86 -18.00 4.48 -11.87
CA CYS A 86 -17.76 3.07 -12.14
C CYS A 86 -19.05 2.37 -12.62
N ASP A 87 -18.95 1.60 -13.70
CA ASP A 87 -20.07 0.84 -14.26
C ASP A 87 -19.58 -0.50 -14.84
N ILE A 88 -20.53 -1.37 -15.13
CA ILE A 88 -20.26 -2.66 -15.76
C ILE A 88 -20.35 -2.46 -17.28
N GLU A 89 -19.20 -2.43 -17.94
CA GLU A 89 -19.09 -2.44 -19.41
C GLU A 89 -18.55 -3.81 -19.85
N ASN A 90 -19.27 -4.50 -20.75
CA ASN A 90 -18.88 -5.82 -21.29
C ASN A 90 -18.61 -6.89 -20.21
N GLY A 91 -19.40 -6.89 -19.12
CA GLY A 91 -19.22 -7.84 -18.01
C GLY A 91 -17.95 -7.57 -17.19
N LEU A 92 -17.34 -6.39 -17.30
CA LEU A 92 -16.19 -5.97 -16.51
C LEU A 92 -16.50 -4.68 -15.77
N CYS A 93 -16.12 -4.65 -14.49
CA CYS A 93 -16.23 -3.48 -13.64
C CYS A 93 -15.11 -2.47 -13.99
N MET A 94 -15.46 -1.39 -14.68
CA MET A 94 -14.49 -0.38 -15.16
C MET A 94 -15.02 1.04 -14.95
N LEU A 95 -14.10 2.02 -14.98
CA LEU A 95 -14.49 3.43 -15.03
C LEU A 95 -15.15 3.73 -16.39
N LYS A 96 -16.31 4.41 -16.34
CA LYS A 96 -17.01 4.92 -17.51
C LYS A 96 -16.07 5.72 -18.40
N ALA A 97 -16.21 5.54 -19.70
CA ALA A 97 -15.51 6.37 -20.68
C ALA A 97 -15.85 7.86 -20.46
N GLY A 98 -14.83 8.69 -20.30
CA GLY A 98 -15.01 10.11 -20.00
C GLY A 98 -13.71 10.78 -19.53
N PRO A 99 -13.72 12.10 -19.36
CA PRO A 99 -12.53 12.87 -18.98
C PRO A 99 -11.95 12.42 -17.63
N TYR A 100 -12.80 11.94 -16.72
CA TYR A 100 -12.38 11.41 -15.42
C TYR A 100 -11.50 10.15 -15.56
N ARG A 101 -11.86 9.22 -16.46
CA ARG A 101 -11.06 8.02 -16.73
C ARG A 101 -9.71 8.40 -17.32
N THR A 102 -9.67 9.31 -18.29
CA THR A 102 -8.41 9.78 -18.88
C THR A 102 -7.50 10.41 -17.83
N ILE A 103 -8.01 11.34 -17.02
CA ILE A 103 -7.19 11.98 -15.97
C ILE A 103 -6.72 10.94 -14.94
N ASN A 104 -7.59 10.02 -14.53
CA ASN A 104 -7.24 8.99 -13.55
C ASN A 104 -6.18 8.02 -14.07
N THR A 105 -6.29 7.56 -15.31
CA THR A 105 -5.36 6.57 -15.90
C THR A 105 -4.01 7.19 -16.27
N TYR A 106 -3.99 8.38 -16.89
CA TYR A 106 -2.74 8.98 -17.38
C TYR A 106 -1.99 9.80 -16.34
N VAL A 107 -2.69 10.40 -15.37
CA VAL A 107 -2.07 11.32 -14.39
C VAL A 107 -2.07 10.69 -13.01
N PHE A 108 -3.24 10.43 -12.43
CA PHE A 108 -3.30 10.01 -11.03
C PHE A 108 -2.70 8.63 -10.80
N THR A 109 -2.99 7.66 -11.66
CA THR A 109 -2.51 6.28 -11.47
C THR A 109 -0.97 6.18 -11.48
N PRO A 110 -0.25 6.62 -12.52
CA PRO A 110 1.21 6.53 -12.52
C PRO A 110 1.86 7.41 -11.43
N PHE A 111 1.24 8.55 -11.10
CA PHE A 111 1.77 9.45 -10.07
C PHE A 111 1.59 8.86 -8.67
N VAL A 112 0.40 8.43 -8.30
CA VAL A 112 0.07 7.95 -6.94
C VAL A 112 0.65 6.55 -6.70
N TYR A 113 0.71 5.69 -7.71
CA TYR A 113 1.14 4.29 -7.53
C TYR A 113 2.62 4.02 -7.85
N GLY A 114 3.29 4.96 -8.53
CA GLY A 114 4.69 4.80 -8.93
C GLY A 114 5.55 5.98 -8.54
N VAL A 115 5.46 7.06 -9.32
CA VAL A 115 6.46 8.15 -9.32
C VAL A 115 6.45 8.94 -8.01
N GLY A 116 5.27 9.31 -7.52
CA GLY A 116 5.10 10.15 -6.32
C GLY A 116 5.69 9.49 -5.06
N PRO A 117 5.21 8.30 -4.66
CA PRO A 117 5.75 7.61 -3.49
C PRO A 117 7.25 7.33 -3.58
N ALA A 118 7.71 6.90 -4.77
CA ALA A 118 9.13 6.62 -4.99
C ALA A 118 9.98 7.89 -4.83
N GLY A 119 9.51 9.02 -5.38
CA GLY A 119 10.15 10.32 -5.24
C GLY A 119 10.22 10.79 -3.79
N VAL A 120 9.10 10.72 -3.06
CA VAL A 120 9.02 11.13 -1.64
C VAL A 120 9.95 10.29 -0.76
N ILE A 121 9.92 8.96 -0.90
CA ILE A 121 10.77 8.06 -0.10
C ILE A 121 12.25 8.32 -0.42
N THR A 122 12.59 8.49 -1.70
CA THR A 122 13.97 8.77 -2.14
C THR A 122 14.47 10.09 -1.57
N TYR A 123 13.69 11.16 -1.73
CA TYR A 123 14.03 12.49 -1.20
C TYR A 123 14.25 12.46 0.31
N CYS A 124 13.30 11.87 1.06
CA CYS A 124 13.38 11.79 2.52
C CYS A 124 14.57 10.94 2.98
N THR A 125 14.85 9.82 2.29
CA THR A 125 15.98 8.94 2.61
C THR A 125 17.32 9.63 2.37
N LEU A 126 17.47 10.33 1.24
CA LEU A 126 18.68 11.09 0.93
C LEU A 126 18.88 12.24 1.92
N GLY A 127 17.81 12.98 2.24
CA GLY A 127 17.83 14.04 3.25
C GLY A 127 18.26 13.51 4.63
N THR A 128 17.73 12.35 5.02
CA THR A 128 18.12 11.66 6.25
C THR A 128 19.61 11.30 6.24
N MET A 129 20.12 10.77 5.13
CA MET A 129 21.55 10.44 4.99
C MET A 129 22.46 11.67 5.10
N ARG A 130 22.06 12.80 4.49
CA ARG A 130 22.80 14.07 4.60
C ARG A 130 22.80 14.57 6.04
N ASN A 131 21.64 14.58 6.70
CA ASN A 131 21.51 15.04 8.08
C ASN A 131 22.31 14.15 9.06
N LEU A 132 22.34 12.83 8.84
CA LEU A 132 23.16 11.89 9.63
C LEU A 132 24.66 12.06 9.42
N ARG A 133 25.12 12.47 8.22
CA ARG A 133 26.53 12.75 7.96
C ARG A 133 26.99 14.04 8.64
N LEU A 134 26.12 15.05 8.65
CA LEU A 134 26.41 16.36 9.22
C LEU A 134 26.25 16.42 10.75
N SER A 135 25.46 15.52 11.32
CA SER A 135 25.13 15.54 12.75
C SER A 135 25.79 14.35 13.45
N THR A 136 26.67 14.63 14.43
CA THR A 136 27.26 13.64 15.35
C THR A 136 26.19 13.07 16.30
N ILE A 137 25.15 12.47 15.74
CA ILE A 137 23.98 11.98 16.49
C ILE A 137 24.37 10.73 17.28
N LYS A 138 23.94 10.68 18.55
CA LYS A 138 24.09 9.56 19.49
C LYS A 138 23.92 8.20 18.80
N ARG A 139 24.84 7.27 19.09
CA ARG A 139 24.93 5.89 18.54
C ARG A 139 23.61 5.10 18.61
N SER A 140 22.72 5.39 19.57
CA SER A 140 21.40 4.75 19.70
C SER A 140 20.38 5.16 18.63
N SER A 141 20.32 6.45 18.28
CA SER A 141 19.44 6.96 17.22
C SER A 141 19.93 6.52 15.83
N LYS A 142 21.25 6.34 15.66
CA LYS A 142 21.82 5.77 14.43
C LYS A 142 21.33 4.33 14.17
N ARG A 143 21.25 3.48 15.19
CA ARG A 143 20.75 2.09 15.04
C ARG A 143 19.28 2.05 14.63
N LEU A 144 18.42 2.82 15.31
CA LEU A 144 16.99 2.88 14.97
C LEU A 144 16.79 3.40 13.54
N THR A 145 17.45 4.50 13.16
CA THR A 145 17.34 5.07 11.81
C THR A 145 17.88 4.11 10.74
N THR A 146 18.97 3.40 11.03
CA THR A 146 19.52 2.39 10.11
C THR A 146 18.56 1.21 9.93
N GLN A 147 17.89 0.78 11.00
CA GLN A 147 16.92 -0.31 10.97
C GLN A 147 15.69 0.07 10.14
N VAL A 148 15.13 1.27 10.32
CA VAL A 148 13.98 1.70 9.53
C VAL A 148 14.37 2.00 8.07
N ARG A 149 15.57 2.50 7.80
CA ARG A 149 16.10 2.63 6.43
C ARG A 149 16.26 1.27 5.73
N ALA A 150 16.76 0.26 6.45
CA ALA A 150 16.86 -1.10 5.94
C ALA A 150 15.50 -1.76 5.68
N MET A 151 14.42 -1.12 6.12
CA MET A 151 13.02 -1.49 5.86
C MET A 151 12.46 -0.77 4.63
N LEU A 152 12.71 0.54 4.51
CA LEU A 152 12.19 1.37 3.43
C LEU A 152 12.86 1.11 2.08
N ILE A 153 14.16 0.78 2.05
CA ILE A 153 14.88 0.52 0.79
C ILE A 153 14.30 -0.70 0.04
N PRO A 154 14.13 -1.88 0.66
CA PRO A 154 13.48 -3.01 0.00
C PRO A 154 12.06 -2.65 -0.46
N GLN A 155 11.31 -1.93 0.36
CA GLN A 155 9.95 -1.52 0.03
C GLN A 155 9.89 -0.60 -1.20
N LEU A 156 10.84 0.33 -1.32
CA LEU A 156 11.00 1.19 -2.50
C LEU A 156 11.33 0.37 -3.75
N ILE A 157 12.23 -0.61 -3.64
CA ILE A 157 12.60 -1.49 -4.75
C ILE A 157 11.40 -2.30 -5.21
N THR A 158 10.67 -2.93 -4.28
CA THR A 158 9.47 -3.70 -4.62
C THR A 158 8.42 -2.79 -5.25
N LEU A 159 8.21 -1.58 -4.71
CA LEU A 159 7.25 -0.62 -5.28
C LEU A 159 7.65 -0.15 -6.68
N ALA A 160 8.93 0.06 -6.94
CA ALA A 160 9.41 0.43 -8.27
C ALA A 160 9.20 -0.72 -9.28
N ILE A 161 9.55 -1.95 -8.89
CA ILE A 161 9.43 -3.13 -9.76
C ILE A 161 7.97 -3.48 -10.05
N SER A 162 7.06 -3.31 -9.09
CA SER A 162 5.65 -3.72 -9.26
C SER A 162 4.69 -2.57 -9.59
N GLY A 163 4.91 -1.38 -9.03
CA GLY A 163 4.03 -0.21 -9.18
C GLY A 163 4.20 0.50 -10.52
N ILE A 164 5.44 0.59 -11.03
CA ILE A 164 5.71 1.22 -12.32
C ILE A 164 5.06 0.43 -13.47
N PRO A 165 5.26 -0.91 -13.60
CA PRO A 165 4.61 -1.66 -14.67
C PRO A 165 3.09 -1.61 -14.59
N PHE A 166 2.51 -1.61 -13.39
CA PHE A 166 1.07 -1.49 -13.20
C PHE A 166 0.53 -0.15 -13.72
N GLY A 167 1.23 0.96 -13.44
CA GLY A 167 0.85 2.28 -13.94
C GLY A 167 0.91 2.37 -15.47
N PHE A 168 1.99 1.86 -16.08
CA PHE A 168 2.15 1.88 -17.54
C PHE A 168 1.21 0.91 -18.28
N GLN A 169 0.87 -0.22 -17.66
CA GLN A 169 -0.09 -1.16 -18.24
C GLN A 169 -1.46 -0.52 -18.41
N GLY A 170 -1.93 0.28 -17.44
CA GLY A 170 -3.21 1.00 -17.54
C GLY A 170 -3.25 1.94 -18.74
N ILE A 171 -2.15 2.66 -18.99
CA ILE A 171 -2.00 3.54 -20.15
C ILE A 171 -2.01 2.73 -21.45
N TYR A 172 -1.24 1.64 -21.51
CA TYR A 172 -1.17 0.78 -22.70
C TYR A 172 -2.55 0.21 -23.07
N LEU A 173 -3.32 -0.26 -22.10
CA LEU A 173 -4.66 -0.81 -22.33
C LEU A 173 -5.64 0.25 -22.84
N ASP A 174 -5.57 1.47 -22.31
CA ASP A 174 -6.44 2.57 -22.73
C ASP A 174 -6.09 3.05 -24.14
N MET A 175 -4.80 3.24 -24.45
CA MET A 175 -4.34 3.64 -25.79
C MET A 175 -4.68 2.61 -26.87
N THR A 176 -4.59 1.34 -26.53
CA THR A 176 -4.84 0.25 -27.49
C THR A 176 -6.31 -0.17 -27.56
N SER A 177 -7.21 0.49 -26.83
CA SER A 177 -8.64 0.13 -26.79
C SER A 177 -9.37 0.33 -28.13
N ASN A 178 -8.93 1.28 -28.94
CA ASN A 178 -9.54 1.60 -30.25
C ASN A 178 -8.94 0.82 -31.43
N ILE A 179 -7.99 -0.07 -31.16
CA ILE A 179 -7.32 -0.86 -32.20
C ILE A 179 -8.00 -2.23 -32.24
N GLU A 180 -8.43 -2.68 -33.43
CA GLU A 180 -8.90 -4.07 -33.59
C GLU A 180 -7.77 -5.05 -33.27
N LYS A 181 -7.97 -5.87 -32.24
CA LYS A 181 -6.97 -6.84 -31.78
C LYS A 181 -7.39 -8.25 -32.17
N SER A 182 -6.43 -9.03 -32.65
CA SER A 182 -6.62 -10.47 -32.81
C SER A 182 -6.85 -11.16 -31.47
N ALA A 183 -7.60 -12.26 -31.45
CA ALA A 183 -7.89 -13.02 -30.23
C ALA A 183 -6.62 -13.43 -29.46
N VAL A 184 -5.54 -13.78 -30.19
CA VAL A 184 -4.24 -14.15 -29.61
C VAL A 184 -3.60 -12.96 -28.89
N ARG A 185 -3.68 -11.76 -29.46
CA ARG A 185 -3.12 -10.54 -28.84
C ARG A 185 -3.88 -10.17 -27.57
N VAL A 186 -5.20 -10.27 -27.58
CA VAL A 186 -6.03 -10.03 -26.39
C VAL A 186 -5.68 -11.03 -25.27
N ALA A 187 -5.50 -12.31 -25.60
CA ALA A 187 -5.10 -13.33 -24.64
C ALA A 187 -3.71 -13.04 -24.03
N LEU A 188 -2.73 -12.64 -24.85
CA LEU A 188 -1.38 -12.29 -24.39
C LEU A 188 -1.38 -11.06 -23.47
N GLU A 189 -2.10 -10.01 -23.86
CA GLU A 189 -2.22 -8.78 -23.07
C GLU A 189 -2.88 -9.04 -21.72
N ASN A 190 -3.92 -9.87 -21.70
CA ASN A 190 -4.57 -10.30 -20.46
C ASN A 190 -3.60 -11.12 -19.58
N PHE A 191 -2.84 -12.04 -20.16
CA PHE A 191 -1.86 -12.86 -19.44
C PHE A 191 -0.76 -12.01 -18.78
N ILE A 192 -0.14 -11.11 -19.55
CA ILE A 192 0.87 -10.16 -19.03
C ILE A 192 0.25 -9.29 -17.94
N GLY A 193 -0.99 -8.85 -18.14
CA GLY A 193 -1.70 -8.07 -17.15
C GLY A 193 -1.96 -8.81 -15.84
N GLN A 194 -2.25 -10.10 -15.88
CA GLN A 194 -2.36 -10.91 -14.67
C GLN A 194 -1.02 -11.07 -13.97
N ILE A 195 0.08 -11.26 -14.70
CA ILE A 195 1.43 -11.34 -14.11
C ILE A 195 1.72 -10.05 -13.34
N ILE A 196 1.58 -8.90 -13.99
CA ILE A 196 1.82 -7.58 -13.36
C ILE A 196 0.94 -7.41 -12.11
N LEU A 197 -0.35 -7.79 -12.20
CA LEU A 197 -1.27 -7.72 -11.08
C LEU A 197 -0.87 -8.62 -9.91
N ILE A 198 -0.40 -9.84 -10.17
CA ILE A 198 0.10 -10.76 -9.14
C ILE A 198 1.31 -10.14 -8.45
N PHE A 199 2.31 -9.70 -9.22
CA PHE A 199 3.50 -9.03 -8.67
C PHE A 199 3.13 -7.81 -7.81
N TYR A 200 2.11 -7.07 -8.23
CA TYR A 200 1.57 -5.95 -7.49
C TYR A 200 0.94 -6.37 -6.15
N HIS A 201 0.13 -7.43 -6.11
CA HIS A 201 -0.45 -7.91 -4.86
C HIS A 201 0.59 -8.54 -3.93
N PHE A 202 1.57 -9.24 -4.50
CA PHE A 202 2.70 -9.78 -3.77
C PHE A 202 3.49 -8.68 -3.05
N ASN A 203 3.58 -7.47 -3.60
CA ASN A 203 4.23 -6.33 -2.95
C ASN A 203 3.68 -6.08 -1.52
N TYR A 204 2.36 -6.12 -1.34
CA TYR A 204 1.73 -5.90 -0.03
C TYR A 204 2.09 -7.00 0.97
N VAL A 205 2.12 -8.24 0.50
CA VAL A 205 2.50 -9.41 1.30
C VAL A 205 3.98 -9.34 1.70
N PHE A 206 4.87 -9.08 0.73
CA PHE A 206 6.30 -8.90 0.98
C PHE A 206 6.57 -7.76 1.95
N THR A 207 5.87 -6.64 1.79
CA THR A 207 5.94 -5.50 2.70
C THR A 207 5.65 -5.93 4.14
N PHE A 208 4.55 -6.65 4.38
CA PHE A 208 4.21 -7.17 5.71
C PHE A 208 5.34 -8.02 6.30
N TYR A 209 5.88 -8.97 5.52
CA TYR A 209 6.99 -9.79 5.97
C TYR A 209 8.26 -8.98 6.25
N ILE A 210 8.59 -7.99 5.42
CA ILE A 210 9.71 -7.07 5.65
C ILE A 210 9.56 -6.34 6.99
N TYR A 211 8.35 -5.82 7.30
CA TYR A 211 8.05 -5.21 8.61
C TYR A 211 8.27 -6.19 9.77
N VAL A 212 7.77 -7.42 9.65
CA VAL A 212 7.91 -8.46 10.69
C VAL A 212 9.37 -8.88 10.91
N TYR A 213 10.15 -9.10 9.85
CA TYR A 213 11.53 -9.54 9.98
C TYR A 213 12.47 -8.44 10.46
N LYS A 214 12.28 -7.20 9.99
CA LYS A 214 13.21 -6.09 10.25
C LYS A 214 12.87 -5.28 11.49
N SER A 215 11.61 -5.16 11.89
CA SER A 215 11.23 -4.38 13.08
C SER A 215 11.28 -5.23 14.35
N SER A 216 12.21 -4.93 15.26
CA SER A 216 12.28 -5.55 16.59
C SER A 216 11.06 -5.22 17.44
N GLU A 217 10.47 -4.05 17.23
CA GLU A 217 9.29 -3.59 17.97
C GLU A 217 8.03 -4.34 17.54
N VAL A 218 7.88 -4.62 16.24
CA VAL A 218 6.79 -5.47 15.73
C VAL A 218 6.92 -6.90 16.24
N ARG A 219 8.14 -7.47 16.26
CA ARG A 219 8.37 -8.82 16.81
C ARG A 219 8.05 -8.92 18.30
N LYS A 220 8.40 -7.90 19.09
CA LYS A 220 8.07 -7.86 20.52
C LYS A 220 6.56 -7.76 20.74
N GLY A 221 5.88 -6.87 20.02
CA GLY A 221 4.42 -6.75 20.09
C GLY A 221 3.67 -8.02 19.67
N LEU A 222 4.10 -8.65 18.57
CA LEU A 222 3.52 -9.90 18.09
C LEU A 222 3.74 -11.05 19.08
N LYS A 223 4.97 -11.19 19.62
CA LYS A 223 5.26 -12.19 20.66
C LYS A 223 4.44 -11.96 21.92
N GLN A 224 4.25 -10.72 22.35
CA GLN A 224 3.42 -10.41 23.53
C GLN A 224 1.94 -10.77 23.29
N GLN A 225 1.40 -10.49 22.10
CA GLN A 225 0.04 -10.86 21.71
C GLN A 225 -0.12 -12.39 21.67
N ILE A 226 0.78 -13.10 20.98
CA ILE A 226 0.76 -14.57 20.91
C ILE A 226 0.88 -15.18 22.30
N PHE A 227 1.83 -14.72 23.12
CA PHE A 227 2.01 -15.22 24.48
C PHE A 227 0.79 -14.96 25.37
N LYS A 228 0.09 -13.83 25.16
CA LYS A 228 -1.17 -13.52 25.85
C LYS A 228 -2.29 -14.48 25.42
N TYR A 229 -2.39 -14.80 24.13
CA TYR A 229 -3.35 -15.78 23.62
C TYR A 229 -3.04 -17.22 24.10
N THR A 230 -1.78 -17.64 24.09
CA THR A 230 -1.35 -18.94 24.62
C THR A 230 -1.60 -19.05 26.13
N ARG A 231 -1.36 -17.97 26.89
CA ARG A 231 -1.65 -17.94 28.32
C ARG A 231 -3.14 -17.99 28.62
N MET A 232 -3.98 -17.31 27.83
CA MET A 232 -5.44 -17.41 27.96
C MET A 232 -5.97 -18.80 27.61
N GLY A 233 -5.40 -19.46 26.58
CA GLY A 233 -5.72 -20.85 26.25
C GLY A 233 -5.43 -21.83 27.38
N ASN A 234 -4.29 -21.68 28.06
CA ASN A 234 -3.91 -22.54 29.18
C ASN A 234 -4.79 -22.32 30.43
N VAL A 235 -5.20 -21.07 30.73
CA VAL A 235 -6.12 -20.79 31.85
C VAL A 235 -7.48 -21.46 31.65
N THR A 236 -8.04 -21.42 30.44
CA THR A 236 -9.29 -22.13 30.12
C THR A 236 -9.18 -23.66 30.15
N GLN A 237 -7.96 -24.21 30.14
CA GLN A 237 -7.74 -25.66 30.23
C GLN A 237 -7.60 -26.11 31.69
N ASP A 238 -6.95 -25.32 32.54
CA ASP A 238 -6.88 -25.58 33.99
C ASP A 238 -8.27 -25.45 34.66
N ASP A 239 -9.09 -24.47 34.26
CA ASP A 239 -10.44 -24.29 34.82
C ASP A 239 -11.39 -25.45 34.46
N ARG A 240 -11.19 -26.12 33.31
CA ARG A 240 -12.00 -27.30 32.92
C ARG A 240 -11.58 -28.57 33.64
N VAL A 241 -10.32 -28.69 34.04
CA VAL A 241 -9.82 -29.84 34.81
C VAL A 241 -10.30 -29.74 36.26
N ALA A 242 -10.35 -28.53 36.83
CA ALA A 242 -10.82 -28.30 38.20
C ALA A 242 -12.34 -28.50 38.39
N THR A 243 -13.16 -28.36 37.34
CA THR A 243 -14.61 -28.64 37.42
C THR A 243 -14.99 -30.10 37.23
N ASN A 244 -14.06 -30.97 36.83
CA ASN A 244 -14.32 -32.39 36.55
C ASN A 244 -13.71 -33.34 37.60
N SER A 245 -13.19 -32.79 38.71
CA SER A 245 -12.65 -33.50 39.88
C SER A 245 -13.46 -33.15 41.12
#